data_AF-A0A165X2X3-F1
#
_entry.id   AF-A0A165X2X3-F1
#
_cell.length_a   1.000
_cell.length_b   1.000
_cell.length_c   1.000
_cell.angle_alpha   90.00
_cell.angle_beta   90.00
_cell.angle_gamma   90.00
#
_symmetry.space_group_name_H-M   'P 1'
#
loop_
_entity.id
_entity.type
_entity.pdbx_description
1 polymer ?
#
loop_
_entity_poly.entity_id
_entity_poly.type
_entity_poly.pdbx_seq_one_letter_code
_entity_poly.pdbx_strand_id
1 'polypeptide(L)'
;SAVNAATGYAPFELTYGYMPHIITSIHPTTQESPGVVSFVQQALDTLAMAHDAIIAARTRATYESNKHRQGDTKEKFSVGQKVYVSTEN
;
A
#
# COMPACT_ATOMS: atom_id res chain seq x y z
N SER A 1 -2.31 -7.86 1.34
CA SER A 1 -2.29 -6.49 1.91
C SER A 1 -1.26 -6.41 3.01
N ALA A 2 -0.56 -5.28 3.14
CA ALA A 2 0.28 -5.02 4.31
C ALA A 2 -0.63 -4.43 5.40
N VAL A 3 -1.06 -5.27 6.34
CA VAL A 3 -1.80 -4.83 7.53
C VAL A 3 -0.82 -4.21 8.52
N ASN A 4 -1.23 -3.12 9.17
CA ASN A 4 -0.42 -2.55 10.23
C ASN A 4 -0.45 -3.50 11.44
N ALA A 5 0.71 -3.90 11.95
CA ALA A 5 0.80 -4.85 13.06
C ALA A 5 0.23 -4.32 14.39
N ALA A 6 0.22 -3.01 14.59
CA ALA A 6 -0.29 -2.38 15.81
C ALA A 6 -1.82 -2.21 15.78
N THR A 7 -2.41 -1.94 14.62
CA THR A 7 -3.86 -1.69 14.51
C THR A 7 -4.63 -2.85 13.90
N GLY A 8 -3.97 -3.79 13.22
CA GLY A 8 -4.61 -4.89 12.49
C GLY A 8 -5.29 -4.46 11.18
N TYR A 9 -5.38 -3.16 10.90
CA TYR A 9 -6.09 -2.62 9.75
C TYR A 9 -5.15 -2.27 8.60
N ALA A 10 -5.64 -2.43 7.37
CA ALA A 10 -4.99 -1.86 6.20
C ALA A 10 -5.20 -0.33 6.17
N PRO A 11 -4.28 0.44 5.57
CA PRO A 11 -4.43 1.89 5.45
C PRO A 11 -5.77 2.33 4.80
N PHE A 12 -6.26 1.59 3.80
CA PHE A 12 -7.54 1.89 3.15
C PHE A 12 -8.74 1.75 4.10
N GLU A 13 -8.73 0.74 4.98
CA GLU A 13 -9.78 0.56 5.96
C GLU A 13 -9.79 1.71 6.97
N LEU A 14 -8.61 2.21 7.36
CA LEU A 14 -8.50 3.35 8.26
C LEU A 14 -8.93 4.68 7.62
N THR A 15 -8.64 4.89 6.33
CA THR A 15 -8.96 6.16 5.64
C THR A 15 -10.38 6.19 5.08
N TYR A 16 -10.86 5.07 4.54
CA TYR A 16 -12.12 5.02 3.77
C TYR A 16 -13.16 4.05 4.35
N GLY A 17 -12.81 3.28 5.38
CA GLY A 17 -13.73 2.32 6.01
C GLY A 17 -13.96 1.02 5.23
N TYR A 18 -13.29 0.82 4.08
CA TYR A 18 -13.39 -0.42 3.32
C TYR A 18 -12.09 -0.77 2.59
N MET A 19 -11.87 -2.05 2.33
CA MET A 19 -10.78 -2.53 1.49
C MET A 19 -11.25 -2.62 0.03
N PRO A 20 -10.62 -1.89 -0.91
CA PRO A 20 -11.00 -1.98 -2.32
C PRO A 20 -10.70 -3.38 -2.87
N HIS A 21 -11.68 -3.94 -3.58
CA HIS A 21 -11.55 -5.21 -4.30
C HIS A 21 -11.31 -4.91 -5.77
N ILE A 22 -10.30 -5.56 -6.37
CA ILE A 22 -10.00 -5.40 -7.78
C ILE A 22 -10.99 -6.27 -8.57
N ILE A 23 -11.65 -5.67 -9.56
CA ILE A 23 -12.46 -6.42 -10.53
C ILE A 23 -11.51 -7.26 -11.37
N THR A 24 -11.60 -8.58 -11.25
CA THR A 24 -10.66 -9.53 -11.88
C THR A 24 -11.01 -9.90 -13.31
N SER A 25 -12.24 -9.64 -13.77
CA SER A 25 -12.61 -9.85 -15.16
C SER A 25 -13.75 -8.93 -15.61
N ILE A 26 -13.44 -8.03 -16.55
CA ILE A 26 -14.44 -7.45 -17.45
C ILE A 26 -14.01 -7.88 -18.85
N HIS A 27 -14.77 -8.78 -19.46
CA HIS A 27 -14.53 -9.24 -20.83
C HIS A 27 -15.63 -8.64 -21.72
N PRO A 28 -15.34 -7.54 -22.45
CA PRO A 28 -16.31 -7.00 -23.40
C PRO A 28 -16.59 -8.06 -24.47
N THR A 29 -17.86 -8.43 -24.63
CA THR A 29 -18.25 -9.37 -25.69
C THR A 29 -18.36 -8.62 -27.01
N THR A 30 -17.90 -9.22 -28.11
CA THR A 30 -17.87 -8.60 -29.45
C THR A 30 -19.25 -8.21 -30.02
N GLN A 31 -20.33 -8.56 -29.32
CA GLN A 31 -21.73 -8.26 -29.66
C GLN A 31 -22.25 -6.98 -28.99
N GLU A 32 -21.41 -6.25 -28.25
CA GLU A 32 -21.83 -5.07 -27.49
C GLU A 32 -21.86 -3.79 -28.34
N SER A 33 -22.79 -2.89 -28.01
CA SER A 33 -22.89 -1.56 -28.65
C SER A 33 -21.57 -0.78 -28.51
N PRO A 34 -21.15 0.01 -29.52
CA PRO A 34 -19.89 0.77 -29.47
C PRO A 34 -19.73 1.63 -28.21
N GLY A 35 -20.83 2.19 -27.68
CA GLY A 35 -20.82 2.98 -26.45
C GLY A 35 -20.50 2.16 -25.19
N VAL A 36 -20.95 0.90 -25.15
CA VAL A 36 -20.66 -0.02 -24.03
C VAL A 36 -19.18 -0.41 -24.07
N VAL A 37 -18.66 -0.72 -25.26
CA VAL A 37 -17.23 -1.03 -25.46
C VAL A 37 -16.34 0.14 -25.02
N SER A 38 -16.68 1.38 -25.40
CA SER A 38 -15.90 2.56 -24.98
C SER A 38 -15.95 2.79 -23.47
N PHE A 39 -17.11 2.58 -22.85
CA PHE A 39 -17.26 2.73 -21.40
C PHE A 39 -16.45 1.67 -20.64
N VAL A 40 -16.53 0.41 -21.07
CA VAL A 40 -15.77 -0.69 -20.49
C VAL A 40 -14.26 -0.44 -20.63
N GLN A 41 -13.81 0.01 -21.80
CA GLN A 41 -12.39 0.34 -22.01
C GLN A 41 -11.93 1.45 -21.06
N GLN A 42 -12.70 2.54 -20.95
CA GLN A 42 -12.38 3.63 -20.03
C GLN A 42 -12.37 3.18 -18.56
N ALA A 43 -13.27 2.29 -18.18
CA ALA A 43 -13.30 1.72 -16.83
C ALA A 43 -12.06 0.86 -16.55
N LEU A 44 -11.63 0.04 -17.52
CA LEU A 44 -10.40 -0.75 -17.43
C LEU A 44 -9.15 0.13 -17.35
N ASP A 45 -9.06 1.19 -18.15
CA ASP A 45 -7.94 2.12 -18.13
C ASP A 45 -7.87 2.86 -16.78
N THR A 46 -9.03 3.28 -16.25
CA THR A 46 -9.12 3.92 -14.93
C THR A 46 -8.70 2.96 -13.82
N LEU A 47 -9.10 1.69 -13.91
CA LEU A 47 -8.71 0.66 -12.95
C LEU A 47 -7.20 0.42 -12.97
N ALA A 48 -6.58 0.36 -14.15
CA ALA A 48 -5.13 0.22 -14.29
C ALA A 48 -4.39 1.44 -13.69
N MET A 49 -4.84 2.66 -13.99
CA MET A 49 -4.26 3.88 -13.40
C MET A 49 -4.38 3.90 -11.87
N ALA A 50 -5.54 3.50 -11.33
CA ALA A 50 -5.74 3.42 -9.89
C ALA A 50 -4.79 2.40 -9.25
N HIS A 51 -4.57 1.25 -9.89
CA HIS A 51 -3.64 0.24 -9.41
C HIS A 51 -2.20 0.76 -9.31
N ASP A 52 -1.72 1.41 -10.36
CA ASP A 52 -0.37 2.00 -10.38
C ASP A 52 -0.20 3.10 -9.34
N ALA A 53 -1.22 3.94 -9.16
CA ALA A 53 -1.23 4.97 -8.12
C ALA A 53 -1.13 4.37 -6.70
N ILE A 54 -1.83 3.26 -6.43
CA ILE A 54 -1.77 2.56 -5.15
C ILE A 54 -0.38 1.97 -4.89
N ILE A 55 0.23 1.36 -5.91
CA ILE A 55 1.60 0.83 -5.79
C ILE A 55 2.58 1.97 -5.52
N ALA A 56 2.50 3.06 -6.27
CA ALA A 56 3.37 4.22 -6.10
C ALA A 56 3.23 4.84 -4.69
N ALA A 57 1.99 4.98 -4.20
CA ALA A 57 1.72 5.48 -2.86
C ALA A 57 2.32 4.58 -1.77
N ARG A 58 2.20 3.25 -1.92
CA ARG A 58 2.81 2.29 -0.99
C ARG A 58 4.33 2.42 -0.98
N THR A 59 4.96 2.48 -2.15
CA THR A 59 6.42 2.63 -2.26
C THR A 59 6.90 3.91 -1.57
N ARG A 60 6.20 5.03 -1.73
CA ARG A 60 6.51 6.30 -1.04
C ARG A 60 6.34 6.20 0.46
N ALA A 61 5.24 5.63 0.93
CA ALA A 61 4.99 5.46 2.37
C ALA A 61 6.06 4.55 3.02
N THR A 62 6.42 3.45 2.36
CA THR A 62 7.51 2.57 2.81
C THR A 62 8.86 3.27 2.81
N TYR A 63 9.15 4.06 1.76
CA TYR A 63 10.37 4.85 1.70
C TYR A 63 10.46 5.84 2.86
N GLU A 64 9.47 6.70 3.06
CA GLU A 64 9.48 7.70 4.14
C GLU A 64 9.47 7.05 5.53
N SER A 65 8.73 5.95 5.72
CA SER A 65 8.75 5.19 6.97
C SER A 65 10.13 4.60 7.29
N ASN A 66 10.88 4.18 6.26
CA ASN A 66 12.20 3.58 6.43
C ASN A 66 13.36 4.58 6.34
N LYS A 67 13.14 5.78 5.78
CA LYS A 67 14.17 6.79 5.50
C LYS A 67 15.02 7.17 6.71
N HIS A 68 14.42 7.17 7.89
CA HIS A 68 15.08 7.50 9.16
C HIS A 68 15.33 6.28 10.05
N ARG A 69 15.01 5.06 9.58
CA ARG A 69 15.43 3.85 10.29
C ARG A 69 16.94 3.76 10.14
N GLN A 70 17.64 3.94 11.25
CA GLN A 70 19.06 3.57 11.33
C GLN A 70 19.16 2.10 10.89
N GLY A 71 19.96 1.83 9.86
CA GLY A 71 20.08 0.47 9.31
C GLY A 71 20.44 -0.54 10.40
N ASP A 72 19.97 -1.77 10.25
CA ASP A 72 20.38 -2.95 11.04
C ASP A 72 21.85 -3.34 10.79
N THR A 73 22.68 -2.37 10.40
CA THR A 73 24.08 -2.56 10.12
C THR A 73 24.83 -2.57 11.45
N LYS A 74 24.96 -3.79 11.99
CA LYS A 74 26.05 -4.31 12.81
C LYS A 74 26.44 -3.47 14.04
N GLU A 75 26.06 -4.00 15.20
CA GLU A 75 26.61 -3.70 16.52
C GLU A 75 26.43 -2.26 17.01
N LYS A 76 25.18 -1.84 17.23
CA LYS A 76 24.92 -0.60 17.98
C LYS A 76 25.44 -0.64 19.41
N PHE A 77 25.51 -1.84 20.00
CA PHE A 77 25.93 -2.03 21.37
C PHE A 77 26.84 -3.25 21.50
N SER A 78 27.98 -3.08 22.17
CA SER A 78 28.88 -4.17 22.55
C SER A 78 28.52 -4.73 23.93
N VAL A 79 28.83 -6.01 24.17
CA VAL A 79 28.66 -6.61 25.50
C VAL A 79 29.52 -5.84 26.52
N GLY A 80 28.89 -5.31 27.56
CA GLY A 80 29.53 -4.47 28.57
C GLY A 80 29.39 -2.95 28.35
N GLN A 81 28.80 -2.51 27.24
CA GLN A 81 28.52 -1.10 26.99
C GLN A 81 27.36 -0.61 27.87
N LYS A 82 27.57 0.50 28.59
CA LYS A 82 26.51 1.17 29.34
C LYS A 82 25.68 2.02 28.39
N VAL A 83 24.36 1.84 28.45
CA VAL A 83 23.38 2.59 27.66
C VAL A 83 22.37 3.24 28.60
N TYR A 84 21.95 4.44 28.27
CA TYR A 84 20.86 5.10 28.98
C TYR A 84 19.53 4.60 28.41
N VAL A 85 18.65 4.13 29.28
CA VAL A 85 17.29 3.70 28.94
C VAL A 85 16.34 4.75 29.49
N SER A 86 15.51 5.34 28.63
CA SER A 86 14.42 6.20 29.09
C SER A 86 13.29 5.31 29.59
N THR A 87 12.95 5.42 30.86
CA THR A 87 11.87 4.66 31.51
C THR A 87 10.59 5.47 31.69
N GLU A 88 10.50 6.66 31.10
CA GLU A 88 9.25 7.42 31.09
C GLU A 88 8.25 6.80 30.11
N ASN A 89 7.05 6.53 30.63
CA ASN A 89 5.89 5.99 29.92
C ASN A 89 4.92 7.11 29.56
#